data_AF-C8VY52-F1
#
_entry.id   AF-C8VY52-F1
#
_cell.length_a   1.000
_cell.length_b   1.000
_cell.length_c   1.000
_cell.angle_alpha   90.00
_cell.angle_beta   90.00
_cell.angle_gamma   90.00
#
_symmetry.space_group_name_H-M   'P 1'
#
loop_
_entity.id
_entity.type
_entity.pdbx_description
1 polymer ?
#
loop_
_entity_poly.entity_id
_entity_poly.type
_entity_poly.pdbx_seq_one_letter_code
_entity_poly.pdbx_strand_id
1 'polypeptide(L)'
;MTCKILDVKIGKSLFLSWLLVLAWMSFIFYLSSQPAPVSNSLSKKVAKTVIEGVDKVEGRDAKAYKLNKVNNLTRDYAHGGVFGVLSILALSALRKSGFKSRAAYLTAFLICACYACTDEFHQIFVSGRGAEFQDWLKDCLGTILGLGLYFFVAAFNKWS
;
A
#
# COMPACT_ATOMS: atom_id res chain seq x y z
N MET A 1 -24.04 -27.76 -21.46
CA MET A 1 -22.57 -27.77 -21.32
C MET A 1 -21.97 -26.39 -20.99
N THR A 2 -22.63 -25.29 -21.33
CA THR A 2 -22.18 -23.90 -21.08
C THR A 2 -22.14 -23.47 -19.61
N CYS A 3 -23.05 -23.94 -18.75
CA CYS A 3 -23.08 -23.57 -17.32
C CYS A 3 -21.80 -23.99 -16.57
N LYS A 4 -21.37 -25.26 -16.69
CA LYS A 4 -20.16 -25.77 -16.02
C LYS A 4 -18.89 -25.06 -16.46
N ILE A 5 -18.79 -24.64 -17.72
CA ILE A 5 -17.61 -23.93 -18.25
C ILE A 5 -17.55 -22.50 -17.69
N LEU A 6 -18.70 -21.84 -17.54
CA LEU A 6 -18.80 -20.51 -16.92
C LEU A 6 -18.46 -20.57 -15.43
N ASP A 7 -19.01 -21.54 -14.69
CA ASP A 7 -18.72 -21.73 -13.26
C ASP A 7 -17.22 -21.99 -13.01
N VAL A 8 -16.59 -22.81 -13.85
CA VAL A 8 -15.14 -23.09 -13.78
C VAL A 8 -14.30 -21.85 -14.11
N LYS A 9 -14.70 -21.04 -15.10
CA LYS A 9 -14.01 -19.78 -15.43
C LYS A 9 -14.14 -18.74 -14.32
N ILE A 10 -15.33 -18.59 -13.76
CA ILE A 10 -15.62 -17.66 -12.66
C ILE A 10 -14.78 -18.08 -11.43
N GLY A 11 -14.82 -19.37 -11.06
CA GLY A 11 -14.04 -19.90 -9.94
C GLY A 11 -12.53 -19.68 -10.08
N LYS A 12 -11.96 -19.92 -11.27
CA LYS A 12 -10.53 -19.66 -11.54
C LYS A 12 -10.17 -18.17 -11.43
N SER A 13 -11.00 -17.28 -11.99
CA SER A 13 -10.76 -15.83 -11.96
C SER A 13 -10.87 -15.24 -10.54
N LEU A 14 -11.75 -15.81 -9.73
CA LEU A 14 -11.94 -15.46 -8.33
C LEU A 14 -10.72 -15.89 -7.51
N PHE A 15 -10.31 -17.15 -7.65
CA PHE A 15 -9.13 -17.70 -6.98
C PHE A 15 -7.88 -16.88 -7.30
N LEU A 16 -7.65 -16.55 -8.58
CA LEU A 16 -6.51 -15.74 -9.00
C LEU A 16 -6.53 -14.33 -8.39
N SER A 17 -7.72 -13.73 -8.22
CA SER A 17 -7.84 -12.38 -7.65
C SER A 17 -7.50 -12.37 -6.16
N TRP A 18 -7.98 -13.37 -5.40
CA TRP A 18 -7.62 -13.51 -3.98
C TRP A 18 -6.17 -13.95 -3.78
N LEU A 19 -5.63 -14.77 -4.68
CA LEU A 19 -4.21 -15.11 -4.67
C LEU A 19 -3.35 -13.85 -4.85
N LEU A 20 -3.74 -12.94 -5.75
CA LEU A 20 -3.03 -11.68 -5.97
C LEU A 20 -3.10 -10.75 -4.74
N VAL A 21 -4.25 -10.71 -4.04
CA VAL A 21 -4.38 -9.99 -2.76
C VAL A 21 -3.41 -10.56 -1.73
N LEU A 22 -3.40 -11.88 -1.55
CA LEU A 22 -2.50 -12.55 -0.59
C LEU A 22 -1.02 -12.35 -0.96
N ALA A 23 -0.67 -12.45 -2.24
CA ALA A 23 0.68 -12.18 -2.71
C ALA A 23 1.12 -10.74 -2.39
N TRP A 24 0.23 -9.77 -2.57
CA TRP A 24 0.50 -8.37 -2.26
C TRP A 24 0.61 -8.12 -0.75
N MET A 25 -0.21 -8.79 0.07
CA MET A 25 -0.09 -8.75 1.53
C MET A 25 1.29 -9.29 1.96
N SER A 26 1.72 -10.44 1.44
CA SER A 26 3.05 -11.01 1.71
C SER A 26 4.18 -10.06 1.30
N PHE A 27 4.01 -9.34 0.18
CA PHE A 27 4.97 -8.34 -0.25
C PHE A 27 5.06 -7.15 0.73
N ILE A 28 3.92 -6.65 1.23
CA ILE A 28 3.89 -5.59 2.26
C ILE A 28 4.57 -6.08 3.54
N PHE A 29 4.26 -7.29 3.98
CA PHE A 29 4.86 -7.88 5.18
C PHE A 29 6.38 -8.00 5.05
N TYR A 30 6.87 -8.42 3.88
CA TYR A 30 8.30 -8.45 3.59
C TYR A 30 8.94 -7.06 3.70
N LEU A 31 8.33 -6.02 3.11
CA LEU A 31 8.82 -4.63 3.23
C LEU A 31 8.81 -4.12 4.69
N SER A 32 7.78 -4.50 5.45
CA SER A 32 7.62 -4.13 6.87
C SER A 32 8.67 -4.80 7.76
N SER A 33 9.00 -6.06 7.48
CA SER A 33 10.02 -6.84 8.21
C SER A 33 11.46 -6.33 8.04
N GLN A 34 11.73 -5.42 7.09
CA GLN A 34 13.08 -4.90 6.87
C GLN A 34 13.52 -3.96 8.01
N PRO A 35 14.69 -4.20 8.63
CA PRO A 35 15.24 -3.33 9.66
C PRO A 35 15.41 -1.88 9.16
N ALA A 36 15.19 -0.91 10.05
CA ALA A 36 15.29 0.52 9.75
C ALA A 36 16.60 0.96 9.03
N PRO A 37 17.80 0.40 9.32
CA PRO A 37 19.02 0.76 8.59
C PRO A 37 18.98 0.38 7.10
N VAL A 38 18.35 -0.75 6.77
CA VAL A 38 18.26 -1.26 5.39
C VAL A 38 17.22 -0.45 4.61
N SER A 39 16.05 -0.16 5.19
CA SER A 39 15.04 0.70 4.55
C SER A 39 15.56 2.13 4.36
N ASN A 40 16.29 2.66 5.34
CA ASN A 40 16.92 3.98 5.25
C ASN A 40 17.97 4.03 4.13
N SER A 41 18.68 2.94 3.84
CA SER A 41 19.67 2.94 2.76
C SER A 41 19.03 3.01 1.36
N LEU A 42 17.87 2.37 1.16
CA LEU A 42 17.10 2.43 -0.09
C LEU A 42 16.50 3.81 -0.31
N SER A 43 15.83 4.37 0.70
CA SER A 43 15.25 5.71 0.64
C SER A 43 16.32 6.81 0.55
N LYS A 44 17.48 6.65 1.20
CA LYS A 44 18.63 7.55 1.02
C LYS A 44 19.19 7.55 -0.39
N LYS A 45 19.18 6.43 -1.13
CA LYS A 45 19.62 6.43 -2.54
C LYS A 45 18.73 7.33 -3.40
N VAL A 46 17.41 7.24 -3.23
CA VAL A 46 16.44 8.10 -3.94
C VAL A 46 16.59 9.56 -3.50
N ALA A 47 16.67 9.81 -2.18
CA ALA A 47 16.85 11.16 -1.65
C ALA A 47 18.19 11.79 -2.07
N LYS A 48 19.27 11.01 -2.15
CA LYS A 48 20.59 11.46 -2.59
C LYS A 48 20.58 11.85 -4.07
N THR A 49 19.89 11.12 -4.94
CA THR A 49 19.72 11.52 -6.35
C THR A 49 18.98 12.86 -6.50
N VAL A 50 18.00 13.14 -5.62
CA VAL A 50 17.26 14.41 -5.63
C VAL A 50 18.07 15.56 -5.01
N ILE A 51 18.86 15.28 -3.97
CA ILE A 51 19.64 16.28 -3.23
C ILE A 51 21.01 16.57 -3.88
N GLU A 52 21.60 15.63 -4.61
CA GLU A 52 22.84 15.86 -5.38
C GLU A 52 22.63 16.88 -6.52
N GLY A 53 21.37 17.17 -6.91
CA GLY A 53 21.03 18.30 -7.77
C GLY A 53 21.06 19.67 -7.08
N VAL A 54 21.24 19.73 -5.74
CA VAL A 54 21.10 20.96 -4.93
C VAL A 54 22.40 21.41 -4.26
N ASP A 55 23.48 20.62 -4.27
CA ASP A 55 24.66 20.95 -3.46
C ASP A 55 25.74 21.80 -4.18
N LYS A 56 25.60 23.11 -4.02
CA LYS A 56 26.69 23.96 -3.49
C LYS A 56 26.06 24.84 -2.40
N VAL A 57 26.56 24.78 -1.15
CA VAL A 57 26.44 25.78 -0.05
C VAL A 57 25.76 25.35 1.28
N GLU A 58 25.15 24.16 1.49
CA GLU A 58 24.58 23.81 2.82
C GLU A 58 25.53 23.03 3.76
N GLY A 59 25.55 23.39 5.06
CA GLY A 59 26.39 22.78 6.11
C GLY A 59 25.99 21.36 6.50
N ARG A 60 26.95 20.59 7.08
CA ARG A 60 26.82 19.14 7.39
C ARG A 60 25.57 18.80 8.24
N ASP A 61 25.21 19.64 9.21
CA ASP A 61 24.08 19.37 10.11
C ASP A 61 22.71 19.63 9.45
N ALA A 62 22.59 20.69 8.64
CA ALA A 62 21.39 20.99 7.86
C ALA A 62 21.10 19.89 6.83
N LYS A 63 22.16 19.38 6.18
CA LYS A 63 22.07 18.27 5.22
C LYS A 63 21.61 16.98 5.89
N ALA A 64 22.14 16.63 7.07
CA ALA A 64 21.75 15.44 7.81
C ALA A 64 20.27 15.47 8.24
N TYR A 65 19.79 16.62 8.72
CA TYR A 65 18.38 16.81 9.09
C TYR A 65 17.44 16.70 7.88
N LYS A 66 17.75 17.38 6.77
CA LYS A 66 16.96 17.36 5.54
C LYS A 66 16.91 15.96 4.92
N LEU A 67 18.03 15.23 4.94
CA LEU A 67 18.12 13.86 4.45
C LEU A 67 17.24 12.91 5.27
N ASN A 68 17.29 12.98 6.60
CA ASN A 68 16.43 12.17 7.46
C ASN A 68 14.94 12.51 7.28
N LYS A 69 14.60 13.80 7.13
CA LYS A 69 13.21 14.22 6.91
C LYS A 69 12.66 13.72 5.57
N VAL A 70 13.41 13.86 4.47
CA VAL A 70 13.02 13.34 3.14
C VAL A 70 12.93 11.82 3.14
N ASN A 71 13.86 11.15 3.81
CA ASN A 71 13.86 9.70 3.93
C ASN A 71 12.63 9.17 4.68
N ASN A 72 12.26 9.82 5.80
CA ASN A 72 11.05 9.49 6.54
C ASN A 72 9.80 9.75 5.70
N LEU A 73 9.70 10.93 5.06
CA LEU A 73 8.58 11.24 4.16
C LEU A 73 8.44 10.21 3.03
N THR A 74 9.55 9.84 2.39
CA THR A 74 9.55 8.88 1.28
C THR A 74 9.08 7.50 1.74
N ARG A 75 9.53 7.06 2.92
CA ARG A 75 9.09 5.80 3.54
C ARG A 75 7.60 5.82 3.83
N ASP A 76 7.12 6.91 4.43
CA ASP A 76 5.75 7.03 4.89
C ASP A 76 4.75 7.11 3.71
N TYR A 77 5.09 7.84 2.63
CA TYR A 77 4.25 7.89 1.43
C TYR A 77 4.31 6.61 0.60
N ALA A 78 5.45 5.92 0.60
CA ALA A 78 5.57 4.61 -0.05
C ALA A 78 4.61 3.62 0.59
N HIS A 79 4.57 3.56 1.93
CA HIS A 79 3.65 2.70 2.70
C HIS A 79 2.18 2.95 2.32
N GLY A 80 1.73 4.20 2.38
CA GLY A 80 0.36 4.54 1.97
C GLY A 80 0.04 4.14 0.52
N GLY A 81 1.01 4.25 -0.39
CA GLY A 81 0.88 3.79 -1.78
C GLY A 81 0.65 2.29 -1.91
N VAL A 82 1.39 1.46 -1.16
CA VAL A 82 1.25 -0.01 -1.21
C VAL A 82 -0.12 -0.45 -0.68
N PHE A 83 -0.64 0.22 0.36
CA PHE A 83 -1.99 0.01 0.88
C PHE A 83 -3.07 0.50 -0.09
N GLY A 84 -2.82 1.58 -0.84
CA GLY A 84 -3.69 2.01 -1.94
C GLY A 84 -3.85 0.91 -3.01
N VAL A 85 -2.75 0.29 -3.42
CA VAL A 85 -2.80 -0.86 -4.36
C VAL A 85 -3.53 -2.05 -3.74
N LEU A 86 -3.27 -2.38 -2.47
CA LEU A 86 -3.96 -3.46 -1.75
C LEU A 86 -5.48 -3.24 -1.77
N SER A 87 -5.94 -2.01 -1.52
CA SER A 87 -7.37 -1.66 -1.51
C SER A 87 -8.05 -1.87 -2.86
N ILE A 88 -7.36 -1.57 -3.97
CA ILE A 88 -7.84 -1.78 -5.33
C ILE A 88 -7.98 -3.28 -5.63
N LEU A 89 -6.97 -4.07 -5.24
CA LEU A 89 -6.97 -5.52 -5.42
C LEU A 89 -8.07 -6.19 -4.58
N ALA A 90 -8.19 -5.80 -3.31
CA ALA A 90 -9.21 -6.31 -2.41
C ALA A 90 -10.63 -5.97 -2.90
N LEU A 91 -10.85 -4.73 -3.33
CA LEU A 91 -12.13 -4.31 -3.90
C LEU A 91 -12.45 -5.09 -5.19
N SER A 92 -11.48 -5.26 -6.08
CA SER A 92 -11.65 -6.06 -7.31
C SER A 92 -12.02 -7.51 -7.00
N ALA A 93 -11.36 -8.13 -6.02
CA ALA A 93 -11.67 -9.48 -5.56
C ALA A 93 -13.08 -9.58 -4.96
N LEU A 94 -13.47 -8.65 -4.08
CA LEU A 94 -14.80 -8.61 -3.46
C LEU A 94 -15.92 -8.40 -4.48
N ARG A 95 -15.71 -7.52 -5.47
CA ARG A 95 -16.67 -7.30 -6.57
C ARG A 95 -16.86 -8.56 -7.41
N LYS A 96 -15.79 -9.31 -7.69
CA LYS A 96 -15.86 -10.62 -8.36
C LYS A 96 -16.50 -11.71 -7.50
N SER A 97 -16.37 -11.64 -6.17
CA SER A 97 -17.08 -12.52 -5.23
C SER A 97 -18.60 -12.25 -5.17
N GLY A 98 -19.11 -11.24 -5.90
CA GLY A 98 -20.55 -10.92 -5.93
C GLY A 98 -21.01 -9.92 -4.87
N PHE A 99 -20.10 -9.27 -4.15
CA PHE A 99 -20.48 -8.25 -3.16
C PHE A 99 -21.12 -7.04 -3.85
N LYS A 100 -22.23 -6.56 -3.25
CA LYS A 100 -22.86 -5.28 -3.63
C LYS A 100 -21.84 -4.15 -3.47
N SER A 101 -21.87 -3.15 -4.37
CA SER A 101 -20.85 -2.09 -4.41
C SER A 101 -20.57 -1.49 -3.03
N ARG A 102 -21.57 -0.94 -2.33
CA ARG A 102 -21.37 -0.31 -1.01
C ARG A 102 -20.71 -1.25 0.01
N ALA A 103 -21.17 -2.50 0.08
CA ALA A 103 -20.58 -3.50 0.96
C ALA A 103 -19.14 -3.82 0.57
N ALA A 104 -18.84 -3.96 -0.73
CA ALA A 104 -17.50 -4.22 -1.23
C ALA A 104 -16.50 -3.11 -0.85
N TYR A 105 -16.89 -1.83 -0.99
CA TYR A 105 -16.03 -0.70 -0.60
C TYR A 105 -15.77 -0.69 0.92
N LEU A 106 -16.82 -0.88 1.73
CA LEU A 106 -16.68 -0.89 3.19
C LEU A 106 -15.82 -2.08 3.65
N THR A 107 -16.08 -3.29 3.13
CA THR A 107 -15.30 -4.47 3.46
C THR A 107 -13.85 -4.36 3.01
N ALA A 108 -13.59 -3.80 1.81
CA ALA A 108 -12.22 -3.56 1.34
C ALA A 108 -11.46 -2.59 2.25
N PHE A 109 -12.11 -1.48 2.65
CA PHE A 109 -11.53 -0.53 3.59
C PHE A 109 -11.21 -1.18 4.94
N LEU A 110 -12.16 -1.93 5.51
CA LEU A 110 -11.96 -2.61 6.79
C LEU A 110 -10.83 -3.64 6.74
N ILE A 111 -10.74 -4.44 5.66
CA ILE A 111 -9.63 -5.39 5.47
C ILE A 111 -8.29 -4.65 5.48
N CYS A 112 -8.17 -3.56 4.71
CA CYS A 112 -6.92 -2.82 4.62
C CYS A 112 -6.57 -2.11 5.94
N ALA A 113 -7.55 -1.49 6.61
CA ALA A 113 -7.35 -0.80 7.88
C ALA A 113 -6.94 -1.77 9.01
N CYS A 114 -7.59 -2.93 9.10
CA CYS A 114 -7.21 -3.98 10.03
C CYS A 114 -5.81 -4.54 9.71
N TYR A 115 -5.50 -4.73 8.42
CA TYR A 115 -4.18 -5.20 8.01
C TYR A 115 -3.08 -4.17 8.33
N ALA A 116 -3.35 -2.88 8.14
CA ALA A 116 -2.45 -1.80 8.54
C ALA A 116 -2.20 -1.80 10.06
N CYS A 117 -3.23 -2.04 10.88
CA CYS A 117 -3.04 -2.21 12.32
C CYS A 117 -2.08 -3.37 12.63
N THR A 118 -2.23 -4.50 11.94
CA THR A 118 -1.35 -5.67 12.16
C THR A 118 0.07 -5.40 11.69
N ASP A 119 0.26 -4.60 10.63
CA ASP A 119 1.58 -4.22 10.14
C ASP A 119 2.31 -3.33 11.16
N GLU A 120 1.65 -2.28 11.66
CA GLU A 120 2.19 -1.41 12.70
C GLU A 120 2.53 -2.19 13.98
N PHE A 121 1.65 -3.10 14.41
CA PHE A 121 1.92 -3.98 15.54
C PHE A 121 3.15 -4.87 15.31
N HIS A 122 3.31 -5.41 14.10
CA HIS A 122 4.49 -6.20 13.73
C HIS A 122 5.78 -5.35 13.73
N GLN A 123 5.72 -4.09 13.28
CA GLN A 123 6.86 -3.19 13.26
C GLN A 123 7.44 -2.91 14.67
N ILE A 124 6.64 -3.03 15.74
CA ILE A 124 7.12 -2.92 17.13
C ILE A 124 8.21 -3.96 17.45
N PHE A 125 8.13 -5.14 16.82
CA PHE A 125 9.09 -6.22 17.02
C PHE A 125 10.33 -6.10 16.12
N VAL A 126 10.34 -5.12 15.20
CA VAL A 126 11.46 -4.88 14.29
C VAL A 126 12.42 -3.85 14.90
N SER A 127 13.69 -4.22 15.06
CA SER A 127 14.70 -3.37 15.67
C SER A 127 14.81 -1.99 14.99
N GLY A 128 14.61 -0.93 15.78
CA GLY A 128 14.74 0.45 15.33
C GLY A 128 13.51 1.01 14.60
N ARG A 129 12.36 0.31 14.64
CA ARG A 129 11.06 0.86 14.26
C ARG A 129 10.18 1.03 15.49
N GLY A 130 9.33 2.06 15.47
CA GLY A 130 8.25 2.25 16.43
C GLY A 130 6.93 2.23 15.67
N ALA A 131 5.88 1.68 16.30
CA ALA A 131 4.53 1.85 15.79
C ALA A 131 4.08 3.27 16.03
N GLU A 132 3.63 3.96 14.98
CA GLU A 132 3.08 5.31 15.10
C GLU A 132 1.65 5.33 14.59
N PHE A 133 0.74 5.85 15.42
CA PHE A 133 -0.65 6.05 15.01
C PHE A 133 -0.77 6.90 13.73
N GLN A 134 0.20 7.80 13.50
CA GLN A 134 0.27 8.60 12.29
C GLN A 134 0.55 7.76 11.04
N ASP A 135 1.34 6.68 11.15
CA ASP A 135 1.65 5.79 10.01
C ASP A 135 0.42 4.96 9.64
N TRP A 136 -0.30 4.44 10.63
CA TRP A 136 -1.61 3.81 10.40
C TRP A 136 -2.62 4.74 9.70
N LEU A 137 -2.66 6.02 10.09
CA LEU A 137 -3.55 7.00 9.47
C LEU A 137 -3.17 7.26 8.00
N LYS A 138 -1.87 7.33 7.69
CA LYS A 138 -1.38 7.48 6.31
C LYS A 138 -1.77 6.27 5.44
N ASP A 139 -1.70 5.05 5.99
CA ASP A 139 -2.13 3.83 5.29
C ASP A 139 -3.64 3.81 5.05
N CYS A 140 -4.42 4.29 6.02
CA CYS A 140 -5.86 4.49 5.85
C CYS A 140 -6.16 5.53 4.74
N LEU A 141 -5.42 6.64 4.70
CA LEU A 141 -5.54 7.63 3.63
C LEU A 141 -5.19 7.05 2.26
N GLY A 142 -4.10 6.28 2.18
CA GLY A 142 -3.70 5.57 0.97
C GLY A 142 -4.78 4.60 0.47
N THR A 143 -5.39 3.86 1.39
CA THR A 143 -6.55 2.98 1.12
C THR A 143 -7.73 3.76 0.56
N ILE A 144 -8.11 4.90 1.18
CA ILE A 144 -9.21 5.75 0.70
C ILE A 144 -8.94 6.26 -0.72
N LEU A 145 -7.71 6.72 -0.98
CA LEU A 145 -7.29 7.18 -2.31
C LEU A 145 -7.36 6.06 -3.36
N GLY A 146 -6.90 4.84 -3.02
CA GLY A 146 -6.97 3.68 -3.91
C GLY A 146 -8.42 3.29 -4.26
N LEU A 147 -9.30 3.24 -3.26
CA LEU A 147 -10.73 3.00 -3.47
C LEU A 147 -11.38 4.10 -4.32
N GLY A 148 -11.05 5.36 -4.06
CA GLY A 148 -11.51 6.50 -4.86
C GLY A 148 -11.07 6.40 -6.32
N LEU A 149 -9.79 6.09 -6.56
CA LEU A 149 -9.24 5.89 -7.91
C LEU A 149 -9.97 4.79 -8.66
N TYR A 150 -10.24 3.65 -8.01
CA TYR A 150 -11.02 2.57 -8.61
C TYR A 150 -12.42 3.04 -9.00
N PHE A 151 -13.09 3.81 -8.12
CA PHE A 151 -14.39 4.38 -8.42
C PHE A 151 -14.35 5.30 -9.64
N PHE A 152 -13.38 6.22 -9.70
CA PHE A 152 -13.23 7.13 -10.84
C PHE A 152 -13.01 6.35 -12.15
N VAL A 153 -12.07 5.40 -12.18
CA VAL A 153 -11.79 4.59 -13.37
C VAL A 153 -13.03 3.79 -13.80
N ALA A 154 -13.75 3.19 -12.85
CA ALA A 154 -14.97 2.44 -13.14
C ALA A 154 -16.10 3.36 -13.64
N ALA A 155 -16.18 4.60 -13.13
CA ALA A 155 -17.13 5.60 -13.61
C ALA A 155 -16.82 6.05 -15.04
N PHE A 156 -15.55 6.33 -15.35
CA PHE A 156 -15.11 6.68 -16.71
C PHE A 156 -15.42 5.59 -17.73
N ASN A 157 -15.12 4.33 -17.42
CA ASN A 157 -15.39 3.20 -18.32
C ASN A 157 -16.88 2.94 -18.57
N LYS A 158 -17.79 3.49 -17.74
CA LYS A 158 -19.24 3.35 -17.93
C LYS A 158 -19.81 4.43 -18.85
N TRP A 159 -19.06 5.49 -19.10
CA TRP A 159 -19.46 6.63 -19.94
C TRP A 159 -18.80 6.62 -21.34
N SER A 160 -17.84 5.74 -21.57
CA SER A 160 -17.26 5.41 -22.88
C SER A 160 -18.00 4.23 -23.52
#